data_AF-V4AWX3-F1
#
_entry.id   AF-V4AWX3-F1
#
_cell.length_a   1.000
_cell.length_b   1.000
_cell.length_c   1.000
_cell.angle_alpha   90.00
_cell.angle_beta   90.00
_cell.angle_gamma   90.00
#
_symmetry.space_group_name_H-M   'P 1'
#
loop_
_entity.id
_entity.type
_entity.pdbx_description
1 polymer ?
#
loop_
_entity_poly.entity_id
_entity_poly.type
_entity_poly.pdbx_seq_one_letter_code
_entity_poly.pdbx_strand_id
1 'polypeptide(L)'
;MENRLINLETEIKLKVSAEQVNDIVKSLIGSCVTNEAKIDIEKSVELKVAEIRDSSSREKNIIIHGAPECKERLPSSRKEADTLFAKELADYLRTSTGCIGKVMKIGKQSDDLEKPRPMKVCLNNTEDKKSFMINLSKLKNAEEGSKFCNISVTHDMTKSERELNKAMFREAKEKTEKD
;
A
#
# COMPACT_ATOMS: atom_id res chain seq x y z
N MET A 1 4.26 26.00 3.07
CA MET A 1 3.25 25.90 1.98
C MET A 1 2.62 24.50 1.91
N GLU A 2 3.38 23.43 2.13
CA GLU A 2 2.87 22.04 2.12
C GLU A 2 1.72 21.76 3.10
N ASN A 3 1.76 22.29 4.33
CA ASN A 3 0.67 22.10 5.30
C ASN A 3 -0.67 22.73 4.86
N ARG A 4 -0.64 23.75 4.00
CA ARG A 4 -1.86 24.35 3.44
C ARG A 4 -2.47 23.47 2.35
N LEU A 5 -1.64 22.83 1.53
CA LEU A 5 -2.06 21.90 0.49
C LEU A 5 -2.68 20.63 1.08
N ILE A 6 -2.06 20.06 2.11
CA ILE A 6 -2.58 18.87 2.80
C ILE A 6 -3.94 19.16 3.45
N ASN A 7 -4.09 20.32 4.10
CA ASN A 7 -5.36 20.73 4.70
C ASN A 7 -6.45 20.93 3.63
N LEU A 8 -6.12 21.54 2.49
CA LEU A 8 -7.02 21.71 1.35
C LEU A 8 -7.44 20.36 0.75
N GLU A 9 -6.53 19.42 0.57
CA GLU A 9 -6.85 18.07 0.08
C GLU A 9 -7.75 17.30 1.05
N THR A 10 -7.50 17.39 2.36
CA THR A 10 -8.38 16.78 3.36
C THR A 10 -9.76 17.43 3.41
N GLU A 11 -9.83 18.75 3.23
CA GLU A 11 -11.08 19.50 3.23
C GLU A 11 -11.91 19.22 1.96
N ILE A 12 -11.26 19.05 0.80
CA ILE A 12 -11.90 18.61 -0.45
C ILE A 12 -12.42 17.17 -0.31
N LYS A 13 -11.63 16.25 0.27
CA LYS A 13 -12.07 14.87 0.54
C LYS A 13 -13.25 14.78 1.50
N LEU A 14 -13.42 15.75 2.41
CA LEU A 14 -14.52 15.80 3.39
C LEU A 14 -15.78 16.52 2.86
N LYS A 15 -15.64 17.50 1.96
CA LYS A 15 -16.76 18.34 1.49
C LYS A 15 -17.50 17.81 0.26
N VAL A 16 -16.99 16.79 -0.41
CA VAL A 16 -17.63 16.21 -1.59
C VAL A 16 -18.22 14.86 -1.19
N SER A 17 -19.54 14.80 -0.96
CA SER A 17 -20.20 13.53 -0.69
C SER A 17 -20.26 12.67 -1.96
N ALA A 18 -20.19 11.35 -1.81
CA ALA A 18 -20.30 10.43 -2.96
C ALA A 18 -21.60 10.63 -3.76
N GLU A 19 -22.66 11.10 -3.09
CA GLU A 19 -23.95 11.45 -3.70
C GLU A 19 -23.83 12.68 -4.62
N GLN A 20 -23.12 13.73 -4.18
CA GLN A 20 -22.88 14.92 -5.00
C GLN A 20 -22.07 14.61 -6.26
N VAL A 21 -21.07 13.72 -6.16
CA VAL A 21 -20.31 13.27 -7.34
C VAL A 21 -21.21 12.49 -8.30
N ASN A 22 -22.05 11.59 -7.78
CA ASN A 22 -22.97 10.82 -8.61
C ASN A 22 -24.01 11.69 -9.32
N ASP A 23 -24.51 12.73 -8.67
CA ASP A 23 -25.48 13.67 -9.27
C ASP A 23 -24.82 14.53 -10.36
N ILE A 24 -23.59 15.00 -10.14
CA ILE A 24 -22.81 15.72 -11.15
C ILE A 24 -22.57 14.84 -12.38
N VAL A 25 -22.12 13.59 -12.17
CA VAL A 25 -21.88 12.63 -13.25
C VAL A 25 -23.16 12.35 -14.05
N LYS A 26 -24.30 12.11 -13.38
CA LYS A 26 -25.59 11.89 -14.04
C LYS A 26 -26.04 13.11 -14.85
N SER A 27 -25.85 14.32 -14.32
CA SER A 27 -26.21 15.56 -15.01
C SER A 27 -25.38 15.77 -16.29
N LEU A 28 -24.08 15.46 -16.25
CA LEU A 28 -23.17 15.56 -17.39
C LEU A 28 -23.52 14.52 -18.47
N ILE A 29 -23.77 13.26 -18.08
CA ILE A 29 -24.21 12.20 -19.01
C ILE A 29 -25.57 12.54 -19.64
N GLY A 30 -26.47 13.17 -18.88
CA GLY A 30 -27.75 13.68 -19.39
C GLY A 30 -27.59 14.71 -20.53
N SER A 31 -26.54 15.54 -20.46
CA SER A 31 -26.26 16.61 -21.42
C SER A 31 -25.53 16.17 -22.71
N CYS A 32 -24.98 14.95 -22.74
CA CYS A 32 -24.23 14.45 -23.89
C CYS A 32 -25.14 14.10 -25.09
N VAL A 33 -24.77 14.60 -26.26
CA VAL A 33 -25.60 14.66 -27.48
C VAL A 33 -25.62 13.34 -28.28
N THR A 34 -24.66 12.42 -28.05
CA THR A 34 -24.58 11.13 -28.75
C THR A 34 -24.45 9.95 -27.77
N ASN A 35 -25.08 8.82 -28.10
CA ASN A 35 -25.06 7.61 -27.25
C ASN A 35 -23.65 7.00 -27.12
N GLU A 36 -22.81 7.13 -28.14
CA GLU A 36 -21.42 6.66 -28.12
C GLU A 36 -20.57 7.46 -27.11
N ALA A 37 -20.72 8.79 -27.08
CA ALA A 37 -20.03 9.62 -26.10
C ALA A 37 -20.47 9.32 -24.65
N LYS A 38 -21.74 8.96 -24.43
CA LYS A 38 -22.22 8.53 -23.10
C LYS A 38 -21.55 7.24 -22.64
N ILE A 39 -21.46 6.23 -23.51
CA ILE A 39 -20.84 4.94 -23.20
C ILE A 39 -19.36 5.11 -22.86
N ASP A 40 -18.63 5.95 -23.60
CA ASP A 40 -17.21 6.18 -23.35
C ASP A 40 -16.95 6.95 -22.05
N ILE A 41 -17.81 7.92 -21.72
CA ILE A 41 -17.76 8.65 -20.43
C ILE A 41 -18.06 7.68 -19.27
N GLU A 42 -19.11 6.86 -19.38
CA GLU A 42 -19.46 5.89 -18.34
C GLU A 42 -18.32 4.90 -18.07
N LYS A 43 -17.73 4.31 -19.12
CA LYS A 43 -16.57 3.42 -18.99
C LYS A 43 -15.37 4.14 -18.35
N SER A 44 -15.09 5.37 -18.76
CA SER A 44 -13.97 6.14 -18.20
C SER A 44 -14.20 6.46 -16.72
N VAL A 45 -15.43 6.78 -16.32
CA VAL A 45 -15.79 7.04 -14.92
C VAL A 45 -15.67 5.76 -14.09
N GLU A 46 -16.21 4.64 -14.58
CA GLU A 46 -16.11 3.35 -13.88
C GLU A 46 -14.66 2.92 -13.66
N LEU A 47 -13.80 3.06 -14.67
CA LEU A 47 -12.38 2.77 -14.57
C LEU A 47 -11.70 3.64 -13.50
N LYS A 48 -12.01 4.95 -13.46
CA LYS A 48 -11.46 5.88 -12.47
C LYS A 48 -11.95 5.59 -11.06
N VAL A 49 -13.23 5.26 -10.89
CA VAL A 49 -13.79 4.87 -9.59
C VAL A 49 -13.16 3.56 -9.10
N ALA A 50 -12.97 2.58 -9.99
CA ALA A 50 -12.30 1.33 -9.66
C ALA A 50 -10.84 1.56 -9.23
N GLU A 51 -10.11 2.42 -9.93
CA GLU A 51 -8.74 2.82 -9.60
C GLU A 51 -8.65 3.49 -8.23
N ILE A 52 -9.54 4.46 -7.94
CA ILE A 52 -9.60 5.14 -6.63
C ILE A 52 -9.90 4.14 -5.52
N ARG A 53 -10.81 3.19 -5.75
CA ARG A 53 -11.18 2.18 -4.76
C ARG A 53 -10.03 1.20 -4.49
N ASP A 54 -9.33 0.74 -5.52
CA ASP A 54 -8.17 -0.14 -5.36
C ASP A 54 -7.05 0.59 -4.59
N SER A 55 -6.74 1.83 -5.01
CA SER A 55 -5.74 2.68 -4.35
C SER A 55 -6.09 2.93 -2.88
N SER A 56 -7.34 3.28 -2.57
CA SER A 56 -7.81 3.48 -1.19
C SER A 56 -7.70 2.20 -0.35
N SER A 57 -7.97 1.03 -0.94
CA SER A 57 -7.83 -0.26 -0.23
C SER A 57 -6.39 -0.65 0.06
N ARG A 58 -5.45 -0.08 -0.70
CA ARG A 58 -4.00 -0.30 -0.56
C ARG A 58 -3.30 0.76 0.26
N GLU A 59 -3.93 1.91 0.45
CA GLU A 59 -3.37 3.05 1.15
C GLU A 59 -2.91 2.69 2.56
N LYS A 60 -3.61 1.78 3.27
CA LYS A 60 -3.24 1.33 4.63
C LYS A 60 -2.29 0.14 4.66
N ASN A 61 -1.95 -0.43 3.51
CA ASN A 61 -1.18 -1.66 3.43
C ASN A 61 0.32 -1.37 3.31
N ILE A 62 1.11 -2.27 3.88
CA ILE A 62 2.55 -2.36 3.73
C ILE A 62 2.92 -3.78 3.28
N ILE A 63 4.04 -3.89 2.56
CA ILE A 63 4.60 -5.16 2.11
C ILE A 63 5.95 -5.34 2.80
N ILE A 64 6.12 -6.44 3.50
CA ILE A 64 7.37 -6.84 4.15
C ILE A 64 8.00 -7.95 3.31
N HIS A 65 9.20 -7.69 2.80
CA HIS A 65 10.03 -8.68 2.10
C HIS A 65 11.07 -9.26 3.06
N GLY A 66 11.48 -10.50 2.83
CA GLY A 66 12.50 -11.17 3.66
C GLY A 66 12.00 -11.74 4.99
N ALA A 67 10.71 -11.59 5.31
CA ALA A 67 10.14 -12.18 6.53
C ALA A 67 10.15 -13.72 6.45
N PRO A 68 10.71 -14.45 7.43
CA PRO A 68 10.81 -15.91 7.40
C PRO A 68 9.46 -16.63 7.16
N GLU A 69 9.50 -17.79 6.51
CA GLU A 69 8.32 -18.64 6.33
C GLU A 69 8.15 -19.62 7.50
N CYS A 70 6.93 -19.70 8.04
CA CYS A 70 6.58 -20.69 9.04
C CYS A 70 6.35 -22.07 8.37
N LYS A 71 7.06 -23.09 8.85
CA LYS A 71 7.01 -24.47 8.33
C LYS A 71 5.87 -25.32 8.92
N GLU A 72 5.05 -24.73 9.77
CA GLU A 72 3.94 -25.44 10.40
C GLU A 72 2.94 -25.96 9.36
N ARG A 73 2.44 -27.18 9.58
CA ARG A 73 1.48 -27.81 8.66
C ARG A 73 0.11 -27.15 8.74
N LEU A 74 -0.25 -26.65 9.92
CA LEU A 74 -1.57 -26.08 10.18
C LEU A 74 -1.66 -24.63 9.65
N PRO A 75 -2.68 -24.32 8.82
CA PRO A 75 -2.89 -22.96 8.33
C PRO A 75 -3.09 -21.92 9.44
N SER A 76 -3.70 -22.30 10.57
CA SER A 76 -3.91 -21.42 11.73
C SER A 76 -2.59 -21.02 12.38
N SER A 77 -1.73 -21.99 12.68
CA SER A 77 -0.41 -21.76 13.29
C SER A 77 0.48 -20.88 12.42
N ARG A 78 0.42 -21.05 11.08
CA ARG A 78 1.15 -20.16 10.14
C ARG A 78 0.66 -18.72 10.20
N LYS A 79 -0.65 -18.49 10.20
CA LYS A 79 -1.23 -17.15 10.30
C LYS A 79 -0.88 -16.48 11.62
N GLU A 80 -0.88 -17.24 12.71
CA GLU A 80 -0.52 -16.74 14.04
C GLU A 80 0.96 -16.35 14.09
N ALA A 81 1.86 -17.18 13.56
CA ALA A 81 3.27 -16.86 13.44
C ALA A 81 3.52 -15.61 12.58
N ASP A 82 2.86 -15.48 11.43
CA ASP A 82 2.94 -14.29 10.57
C ASP A 82 2.46 -13.03 11.31
N THR A 83 1.36 -13.16 12.07
CA THR A 83 0.79 -12.05 12.84
C THR A 83 1.69 -11.65 14.00
N LEU A 84 2.27 -12.63 14.69
CA LEU A 84 3.23 -12.41 15.76
C LEU A 84 4.46 -11.68 15.22
N PHE A 85 5.03 -12.14 14.10
CA PHE A 85 6.16 -11.48 13.46
C PHE A 85 5.87 -10.02 13.13
N ALA A 86 4.69 -9.72 12.55
CA ALA A 86 4.30 -8.35 12.25
C ALA A 86 4.16 -7.47 13.51
N LYS A 87 3.66 -8.03 14.62
CA LYS A 87 3.57 -7.33 15.91
C LYS A 87 4.93 -7.10 16.55
N GLU A 88 5.81 -8.08 16.53
CA GLU A 88 7.19 -7.94 17.02
C GLU A 88 7.97 -6.91 16.21
N LEU A 89 7.74 -6.85 14.89
CA LEU A 89 8.30 -5.80 14.05
C LEU A 89 7.75 -4.42 14.42
N ALA A 90 6.44 -4.29 14.65
CA ALA A 90 5.85 -3.03 15.09
C ALA A 90 6.46 -2.56 16.42
N ASP A 91 6.64 -3.48 17.37
CA ASP A 91 7.26 -3.22 18.67
C ASP A 91 8.72 -2.79 18.53
N TYR A 92 9.51 -3.49 17.70
CA TYR A 92 10.88 -3.13 17.37
C TYR A 92 10.97 -1.70 16.78
N LEU A 93 10.03 -1.35 15.90
CA LEU A 93 9.93 -0.01 15.32
C LEU A 93 9.41 1.04 16.32
N ARG A 94 9.05 0.65 17.55
CA ARG A 94 8.39 1.48 18.57
C ARG A 94 7.07 2.08 18.07
N THR A 95 6.31 1.27 17.32
CA THR A 95 4.97 1.60 16.83
C THR A 95 3.97 0.73 17.59
N SER A 96 2.72 1.20 17.75
CA SER A 96 1.69 0.45 18.46
C SER A 96 1.46 -0.93 17.82
N THR A 97 1.58 -2.02 18.58
CA THR A 97 1.25 -3.38 18.09
C THR A 97 -0.23 -3.51 17.72
N GLY A 98 -1.08 -2.64 18.28
CA GLY A 98 -2.50 -2.53 17.94
C GLY A 98 -2.76 -1.94 16.56
N CYS A 99 -1.76 -1.42 15.85
CA CYS A 99 -1.93 -0.93 14.48
C CYS A 99 -2.10 -2.04 13.44
N ILE A 100 -1.69 -3.27 13.79
CA ILE A 100 -1.70 -4.43 12.90
C ILE A 100 -3.14 -4.96 12.81
N GLY A 101 -3.73 -4.86 11.63
CA GLY A 101 -5.05 -5.42 11.33
C GLY A 101 -4.94 -6.84 10.77
N LYS A 102 -4.84 -6.96 9.45
CA LYS A 102 -4.82 -8.25 8.73
C LYS A 102 -3.43 -8.55 8.17
N VAL A 103 -2.93 -9.76 8.39
CA VAL A 103 -1.65 -10.23 7.87
C VAL A 103 -1.85 -11.41 6.92
N MET A 104 -1.16 -11.41 5.78
CA MET A 104 -1.16 -12.52 4.83
C MET A 104 0.12 -12.56 3.97
N LYS A 105 0.63 -13.75 3.67
CA LYS A 105 1.66 -13.95 2.65
C LYS A 105 1.06 -13.87 1.24
N ILE A 106 1.78 -13.26 0.30
CA ILE A 106 1.37 -13.13 -1.10
C ILE A 106 2.05 -14.23 -1.93
N GLY A 107 1.26 -14.93 -2.76
CA GLY A 107 1.75 -15.93 -3.71
C GLY A 107 1.65 -17.38 -3.21
N LYS A 108 1.94 -18.32 -4.11
CA LYS A 108 1.96 -19.75 -3.81
C LYS A 108 3.18 -20.08 -2.96
N GLN A 109 2.98 -20.87 -1.91
CA GLN A 109 4.07 -21.34 -1.07
C GLN A 109 5.08 -22.11 -1.94
N SER A 110 6.33 -21.65 -1.95
CA SER A 110 7.45 -22.33 -2.58
C SER A 110 8.22 -23.10 -1.52
N ASP A 111 8.87 -24.19 -1.92
CA ASP A 111 9.81 -24.91 -1.07
C ASP A 111 11.17 -24.19 -0.96
N ASP A 112 11.39 -23.17 -1.80
CA ASP A 112 12.56 -22.29 -1.75
C ASP A 112 12.48 -21.35 -0.53
N LEU A 113 13.30 -21.64 0.48
CA LEU A 113 13.41 -20.88 1.72
C LEU A 113 14.35 -19.67 1.60
N GLU A 114 15.18 -19.62 0.55
CA GLU A 114 16.09 -18.48 0.32
C GLU A 114 15.31 -17.26 -0.16
N LYS A 115 14.14 -17.48 -0.76
CA LYS A 115 13.24 -16.43 -1.27
C LYS A 115 11.88 -16.49 -0.59
N PRO A 116 11.79 -16.10 0.69
CA PRO A 116 10.53 -16.12 1.41
C PRO A 116 9.52 -15.19 0.75
N ARG A 117 8.24 -15.60 0.75
CA ARG A 117 7.18 -14.79 0.14
C ARG A 117 7.01 -13.45 0.85
N PRO A 118 6.69 -12.38 0.07
CA PRO A 118 6.30 -11.10 0.64
C PRO A 118 5.07 -11.25 1.55
N MET A 119 5.11 -10.57 2.69
CA MET A 119 4.01 -10.49 3.64
C MET A 119 3.29 -9.16 3.46
N LYS A 120 1.99 -9.21 3.17
CA LYS A 120 1.10 -8.06 3.20
C LYS A 120 0.53 -7.88 4.59
N VAL A 121 0.67 -6.67 5.12
CA VAL A 121 0.07 -6.25 6.38
C VAL A 121 -0.87 -5.08 6.11
N CYS A 122 -2.14 -5.24 6.46
CA CYS A 122 -3.14 -4.19 6.43
C CYS A 122 -3.19 -3.53 7.81
N LEU A 123 -2.84 -2.24 7.87
CA LEU A 123 -2.93 -1.46 9.10
C LEU A 123 -4.34 -0.89 9.27
N ASN A 124 -4.69 -0.51 10.51
CA ASN A 124 -6.04 -0.04 10.83
C ASN A 124 -6.35 1.32 10.21
N ASN A 125 -5.37 2.24 10.24
CA ASN A 125 -5.50 3.59 9.70
C ASN A 125 -4.24 3.99 8.92
N THR A 126 -4.32 5.12 8.21
CA THR A 126 -3.21 5.64 7.38
C THR A 126 -2.14 6.34 8.22
N GLU A 127 -2.48 6.82 9.41
CA GLU A 127 -1.55 7.47 10.35
C GLU A 127 -0.57 6.47 10.95
N ASP A 128 -1.07 5.29 11.34
CA ASP A 128 -0.31 4.12 11.76
C ASP A 128 0.68 3.72 10.69
N LYS A 129 0.26 3.68 9.42
CA LYS A 129 1.16 3.42 8.30
C LYS A 129 2.25 4.47 8.21
N LYS A 130 1.91 5.75 8.31
CA LYS A 130 2.91 6.84 8.28
C LYS A 130 3.92 6.68 9.41
N SER A 131 3.45 6.46 10.64
CA SER A 131 4.30 6.24 11.82
C SER A 131 5.21 5.02 11.63
N PHE A 132 4.65 3.90 11.15
CA PHE A 132 5.39 2.69 10.85
C PHE A 132 6.50 2.94 9.82
N MET A 133 6.16 3.60 8.70
CA MET A 133 7.10 3.88 7.61
C MET A 133 8.21 4.85 8.02
N ILE A 134 7.92 5.87 8.84
CA ILE A 134 8.92 6.82 9.37
C ILE A 134 9.95 6.10 10.25
N ASN A 135 9.49 5.12 11.03
CA ASN A 135 10.35 4.39 11.95
C ASN A 135 11.22 3.31 11.28
N LEU A 136 11.05 3.03 9.98
CA LEU A 136 11.82 2.01 9.25
C LEU A 136 13.33 2.28 9.23
N SER A 137 13.76 3.52 9.45
CA SER A 137 15.18 3.87 9.62
C SER A 137 15.86 3.04 10.73
N LYS A 138 15.10 2.61 11.74
CA LYS A 138 15.58 1.76 12.84
C LYS A 138 15.96 0.35 12.38
N LEU A 139 15.48 -0.11 11.22
CA LEU A 139 15.88 -1.40 10.64
C LEU A 139 17.32 -1.38 10.14
N LYS A 140 17.84 -0.23 9.72
CA LYS A 140 19.23 -0.10 9.29
C LYS A 140 20.23 -0.36 10.42
N ASN A 141 19.80 -0.09 11.66
CA ASN A 141 20.60 -0.28 12.87
C ASN A 141 20.25 -1.59 13.58
N ALA A 142 19.53 -2.50 12.91
CA ALA A 142 19.25 -3.80 13.48
C ALA A 142 20.56 -4.56 13.70
N GLU A 143 20.69 -5.18 14.87
CA GLU A 143 21.85 -5.99 15.21
C GLU A 143 22.08 -7.07 14.16
N GLU A 144 23.34 -7.28 13.79
CA GLU A 144 23.76 -8.29 12.83
C GLU A 144 23.33 -9.68 13.33
N GLY A 145 22.59 -10.43 12.50
CA GLY A 145 22.01 -11.72 12.88
C GLY A 145 20.62 -11.66 13.53
N SER A 146 20.07 -10.46 13.75
CA SER A 146 18.67 -10.34 14.18
C SER A 146 17.69 -10.77 13.07
N LYS A 147 16.49 -11.21 13.47
CA LYS A 147 15.39 -11.54 12.55
C LYS A 147 14.91 -10.38 11.67
N PHE A 148 15.40 -9.17 11.92
CA PHE A 148 15.03 -7.95 11.21
C PHE A 148 16.17 -7.38 10.33
N CYS A 149 17.37 -7.98 10.33
CA CYS A 149 18.50 -7.47 9.55
C CYS A 149 18.28 -7.57 8.02
N ASN A 150 17.54 -8.59 7.57
CA ASN A 150 17.34 -8.87 6.14
C ASN A 150 15.93 -8.54 5.64
N ILE A 151 15.14 -7.79 6.43
CA ILE A 151 13.81 -7.39 6.02
C ILE A 151 13.82 -6.03 5.35
N SER A 152 12.94 -5.87 4.37
CA SER A 152 12.65 -4.56 3.80
C SER A 152 11.14 -4.34 3.78
N VAL A 153 10.72 -3.11 4.02
CA VAL A 153 9.30 -2.74 4.04
C VAL A 153 9.04 -1.70 2.98
N THR A 154 8.02 -1.94 2.16
CA THR A 154 7.62 -1.06 1.06
C THR A 154 6.12 -0.76 1.11
N HIS A 155 5.70 0.30 0.43
CA HIS A 155 4.28 0.56 0.21
C HIS A 155 3.65 -0.54 -0.70
N ASP A 156 2.38 -0.91 -0.44
CA ASP A 156 1.58 -1.74 -1.34
C ASP A 156 1.12 -0.90 -2.53
N MET A 157 2.00 -0.76 -3.53
CA MET A 157 1.71 -0.01 -4.75
C MET A 157 0.88 -0.83 -5.74
N THR A 158 -0.02 -0.16 -6.45
CA THR A 158 -0.70 -0.69 -7.63
C THR A 158 0.31 -1.02 -8.74
N LYS A 159 -0.15 -1.71 -9.78
CA LYS A 159 0.72 -2.06 -10.92
C LYS A 159 1.21 -0.79 -11.64
N SER A 160 0.32 0.16 -11.90
CA SER A 160 0.64 1.44 -12.54
C SER A 160 1.62 2.27 -11.71
N GLU A 161 1.38 2.39 -10.40
CA GLU A 161 2.29 3.09 -9.48
C GLU A 161 3.67 2.45 -9.45
N ARG A 162 3.75 1.11 -9.45
CA ARG A 162 5.04 0.39 -9.45
C ARG A 162 5.82 0.61 -10.74
N GLU A 163 5.14 0.62 -11.88
CA GLU A 163 5.76 0.91 -13.18
C GLU A 163 6.27 2.34 -13.25
N LEU A 164 5.47 3.30 -12.77
CA LEU A 164 5.87 4.70 -12.67
C LEU A 164 7.09 4.89 -11.76
N ASN A 165 7.06 4.28 -10.56
CA ASN A 165 8.15 4.34 -9.60
C ASN A 165 9.45 3.74 -10.18
N LYS A 166 9.35 2.60 -10.88
CA LYS A 166 10.48 1.98 -11.58
C LYS A 166 11.04 2.88 -12.69
N ALA A 167 10.17 3.56 -13.44
CA ALA A 167 10.60 4.50 -14.48
C ALA A 167 11.34 5.70 -13.87
N MET A 168 10.82 6.29 -12.80
CA MET A 168 11.46 7.39 -12.07
C MET A 168 12.82 6.99 -11.50
N PHE A 169 12.93 5.81 -10.88
CA PHE A 169 14.20 5.31 -10.36
C PHE A 169 15.24 5.11 -11.45
N ARG A 170 14.84 4.60 -12.61
CA ARG A 170 15.74 4.43 -13.76
C ARG A 170 16.25 5.78 -14.26
N GLU A 171 15.36 6.76 -14.43
CA GLU A 171 15.73 8.11 -14.85
C GLU A 171 16.67 8.79 -13.85
N ALA A 172 16.40 8.66 -12.55
CA ALA A 172 17.25 9.22 -11.50
C ALA A 172 18.65 8.59 -11.52
N LYS A 173 18.72 7.25 -11.66
CA LYS A 173 19.99 6.52 -11.72
C LYS A 173 20.82 6.94 -12.95
N GLU A 174 20.19 7.07 -14.11
CA GLU A 174 20.84 7.52 -15.35
C GLU A 174 21.41 8.94 -15.24
N LYS A 175 20.82 9.82 -14.41
CA LYS A 175 21.35 11.17 -14.17
C LYS A 175 22.57 11.12 -13.26
N THR A 176 22.51 10.38 -12.16
CA THR A 176 23.64 10.23 -11.23
C THR A 176 24.84 9.47 -11.80
N GLU A 177 24.65 8.63 -12.82
CA GLU A 177 25.75 7.92 -13.50
C GLU A 177 26.40 8.75 -14.61
N LYS A 178 25.77 9.86 -15.03
CA LYS A 178 26.29 10.78 -16.05
C LYS A 178 27.05 11.98 -15.46
N ASP A 179 26.89 12.22 -14.17
CA ASP A 179 27.66 13.20 -13.37
C ASP A 179 28.88 12.52 -12.73
#